data_AF-A0A9P7N0M7-F1
#
_entry.id   AF-A0A9P7N0M7-F1
#
_cell.length_a   1.000
_cell.length_b   1.000
_cell.length_c   1.000
_cell.angle_alpha   90.00
_cell.angle_beta   90.00
_cell.angle_gamma   90.00
#
_symmetry.space_group_name_H-M   'P 1'
#
loop_
_entity.id
_entity.type
_entity.pdbx_description
1 polymer ?
#
loop_
_entity_poly.entity_id
_entity_poly.type
_entity_poly.pdbx_seq_one_letter_code
_entity_poly.pdbx_strand_id
1 'polypeptide(L)' 'MSGSLSGGYFPVYPHHDDLPDPEIRTFITNFYRVSDRADRNELWISYFTKDAQVIMGSDGGKGEE' A
#
# COMPACT_ATOMS: atom_id res chain seq x y z
N MET A 1 -12.73 -8.91 29.23
CA MET A 1 -11.67 -7.96 28.81
C MET A 1 -11.69 -7.88 27.30
N SER A 2 -12.43 -6.91 26.75
CA SER A 2 -12.51 -6.66 25.31
C SER A 2 -11.22 -5.97 24.86
N GLY A 3 -10.31 -6.73 24.25
CA GLY A 3 -9.16 -6.15 23.56
C GLY A 3 -9.65 -5.38 22.34
N SER A 4 -9.49 -4.06 22.38
CA SER A 4 -9.73 -3.13 21.27
C SER A 4 -8.73 -3.43 20.15
N LEU A 5 -9.14 -4.26 19.18
CA LEU A 5 -8.48 -4.31 17.88
C LEU A 5 -8.80 -3.01 17.14
N SER A 6 -7.87 -2.05 17.30
CA SER A 6 -7.29 -1.24 16.23
C SER A 6 -8.28 -0.70 15.19
N GLY A 7 -8.51 0.62 15.21
CA GLY A 7 -9.13 1.36 14.11
C GLY A 7 -8.50 0.96 12.77
N GLY A 8 -9.19 0.06 12.06
CA GLY A 8 -8.71 -0.51 10.82
C GLY A 8 -8.71 0.57 9.75
N TYR A 9 -7.59 0.72 9.06
CA TYR A 9 -7.55 1.51 7.84
C TYR A 9 -8.55 0.90 6.85
N PHE A 10 -9.64 1.63 6.56
CA PHE A 10 -10.64 1.24 5.57
C PHE A 10 -10.43 2.08 4.31
N PRO A 11 -9.71 1.57 3.30
CA PRO A 11 -9.58 2.27 2.03
C PRO A 11 -10.97 2.42 1.39
N VAL A 12 -11.29 3.65 1.00
CA VAL A 12 -12.50 3.96 0.24
C VAL A 12 -12.20 3.65 -1.22
N TYR A 13 -12.74 2.55 -1.72
CA TYR A 13 -12.62 2.18 -3.13
C TYR A 13 -13.78 2.81 -3.93
N PRO A 14 -13.53 3.40 -5.11
CA PRO A 14 -14.58 4.01 -5.93
C PRO A 14 -15.64 3.02 -6.42
N HIS A 15 -15.24 1.77 -6.65
CA HIS A 15 -16.10 0.68 -7.12
C HIS A 15 -15.85 -0.55 -6.25
N HIS A 16 -16.75 -0.83 -5.31
CA HIS A 16 -16.64 -2.00 -4.42
C HIS A 16 -16.88 -3.33 -5.15
N ASP A 17 -17.62 -3.29 -6.26
CA ASP A 17 -18.06 -4.48 -7.01
C ASP A 17 -17.04 -4.92 -8.09
N ASP A 18 -16.03 -4.10 -8.40
CA ASP A 18 -15.06 -4.34 -9.49
C ASP A 18 -13.65 -4.74 -9.00
N LEU A 19 -13.45 -4.89 -7.69
CA LEU A 19 -12.14 -5.32 -7.19
C LEU A 19 -11.97 -6.84 -7.37
N PRO A 20 -11.03 -7.31 -8.24
CA PRO A 20 -11.16 -8.65 -8.82
C PRO A 20 -10.76 -9.81 -7.91
N ASP A 21 -10.16 -9.58 -6.75
CA ASP A 21 -9.63 -10.66 -5.91
C ASP A 21 -9.46 -10.20 -4.45
N PRO A 22 -9.85 -11.00 -3.45
CA PRO A 22 -9.53 -10.76 -2.03
C PRO A 22 -8.04 -10.47 -1.77
N GLU A 23 -7.12 -11.07 -2.54
CA GLU A 23 -5.68 -10.85 -2.42
C GLU A 23 -5.29 -9.44 -2.90
N ILE A 24 -5.84 -8.98 -4.03
CA ILE A 24 -5.62 -7.62 -4.55
C ILE A 24 -6.13 -6.59 -3.53
N ARG A 25 -7.32 -6.81 -2.95
CA ARG A 25 -7.86 -5.93 -1.91
C ARG A 25 -6.95 -5.87 -0.69
N THR A 26 -6.41 -7.02 -0.28
CA THR A 26 -5.48 -7.10 0.86
C THR A 26 -4.18 -6.37 0.57
N PHE A 27 -3.63 -6.55 -0.63
CA PHE A 27 -2.43 -5.84 -1.10
C PHE A 27 -2.63 -4.33 -1.06
N ILE A 28 -3.67 -3.80 -1.71
CA ILE A 28 -3.91 -2.35 -1.79
C ILE A 28 -4.12 -1.74 -0.39
N THR A 29 -4.89 -2.42 0.46
CA THR A 29 -5.13 -1.98 1.84
C THR A 29 -3.83 -1.89 2.63
N ASN A 30 -2.96 -2.88 2.50
CA ASN A 30 -1.67 -2.88 3.19
C ASN A 30 -0.70 -1.86 2.61
N PHE A 31 -0.65 -1.73 1.29
CA PHE A 31 0.21 -0.78 0.59
C PHE A 31 -0.06 0.66 1.04
N TYR A 32 -1.32 1.11 1.04
CA TYR A 32 -1.63 2.47 1.49
C TYR A 32 -1.41 2.67 2.99
N ARG A 33 -1.77 1.68 3.83
CA ARG A 33 -1.50 1.73 5.27
C ARG A 33 0.00 1.90 5.59
N VAL A 34 0.88 1.32 4.76
CA VAL A 34 2.32 1.49 4.88
C VAL A 34 2.78 2.83 4.30
N SER A 35 2.22 3.24 3.16
CA SER A 35 2.55 4.51 2.48
C SER A 35 2.27 5.75 3.35
N ASP A 36 1.24 5.72 4.18
CA ASP A 36 0.88 6.82 5.10
C ASP A 36 1.83 6.95 6.31
N ARG A 37 2.88 6.11 6.40
CA ARG A 37 3.74 5.98 7.58
C ARG A 37 5.22 6.10 7.22
N ALA A 38 5.79 7.28 7.44
CA ALA A 38 7.20 7.56 7.19
C ALA A 38 8.16 6.63 7.99
N ASP A 39 7.74 6.12 9.15
CA ASP A 39 8.51 5.16 9.94
C ASP A 39 8.59 3.75 9.30
N ARG A 40 7.90 3.55 8.17
CA ARG A 40 7.81 2.26 7.46
C ARG A 40 8.33 2.34 6.03
N ASN A 41 9.14 3.33 5.69
CA ASN A 41 9.66 3.50 4.32
C ASN A 41 10.42 2.27 3.80
N GLU A 42 11.23 1.59 4.63
CA GLU A 42 11.91 0.35 4.20
C GLU A 42 10.92 -0.75 3.79
N LEU A 43 9.82 -0.88 4.56
CA LEU A 43 8.75 -1.80 4.22
C LEU A 43 7.98 -1.32 2.98
N TRP A 44 7.80 -0.01 2.79
CA TRP A 44 7.19 0.53 1.58
C TRP A 44 8.02 0.21 0.33
N ILE A 45 9.33 0.39 0.39
CA ILE A 45 10.28 0.07 -0.69
C ILE A 45 10.17 -1.41 -1.08
N SER A 46 9.97 -2.32 -0.11
CA SER A 46 9.87 -3.74 -0.40
C SER A 46 8.63 -4.17 -1.20
N TYR A 47 7.64 -3.29 -1.41
CA TYR A 47 6.50 -3.57 -2.29
C TYR A 47 6.86 -3.44 -3.78
N PHE A 48 8.03 -2.87 -4.09
CA PHE A 48 8.48 -2.66 -5.45
C PHE A 48 9.49 -3.74 -5.86
N THR A 49 9.38 -4.19 -7.11
CA THR A 49 10.41 -5.04 -7.73
C THR A 49 11.66 -4.21 -8.04
N LYS A 50 12.80 -4.87 -8.25
CA LYS A 50 14.08 -4.20 -8.55
C LYS A 50 14.05 -3.37 -9.83
N ASP A 51 13.16 -3.67 -10.75
CA ASP A 51 12.95 -2.99 -12.03
C ASP A 51 11.76 -2.03 -12.01
N ALA A 52 11.15 -1.81 -10.84
CA ALA A 52 10.01 -0.92 -10.71
C ALA A 52 10.37 0.54 -11.01
N GLN A 53 9.42 1.24 -11.62
CA GLN A 53 9.46 2.68 -11.80
C GLN A 53 8.35 3.33 -10.99
N VAL A 54 8.69 4.30 -10.15
CA VAL A 54 7.75 5.04 -9.31
C VAL A 54 7.76 6.49 -9.72
N ILE A 55 6.58 7.06 -9.96
CA ILE A 55 6.40 8.49 -10.26
C ILE A 55 5.52 9.10 -9.18
N MET A 56 6.01 10.15 -8.52
CA MET A 56 5.31 10.89 -7.48
C MET A 56 5.28 12.37 -7.84
N GLY A 57 4.17 12.84 -8.39
CA GLY A 57 4.07 14.22 -8.89
C GLY A 57 5.06 14.47 -10.04
N SER A 58 5.98 15.43 -9.87
CA SER A 58 7.06 15.71 -10.81
C SER A 58 8.30 14.83 -10.61
N ASP A 59 8.36 14.07 -9.51
CA ASP A 59 9.52 13.29 -9.14
C ASP A 59 9.38 11.85 -9.63
N GLY A 60 10.50 11.19 -9.90
CA GLY A 60 10.55 9.81 -10.36
C GLY A 60 11.74 9.06 -9.78
N GLY A 61 11.53 7.79 -9.47
CA GLY A 61 12.55 6.83 -9.05
C GLY A 61 12.50 5.57 -9.89
N LYS A 62 13.65 4.95 -10.09
CA LYS A 62 13.79 3.63 -10.70
C LYS A 62 14.54 2.74 -9.73
N GLY A 63 14.14 1.48 -9.62
CA GLY A 63 14.94 0.49 -8.92
C GLY A 63 16.28 0.28 -9.64
N GLU A 64 17.31 0.02 -8.85
CA GLU A 64 18.66 -0.33 -9.31
C GLU A 64 19.01 -1.72 -8.73
N GLU A 65 19.75 -2.53 -9.49
CA GLU A 65 20.01 -3.95 -9.18
C GLU A 65 20.89 -4.17 -7.95
#